data_AF-A0A925PW93-F1
#
_entry.id   AF-A0A925PW93-F1
#
_cell.length_a   1.000
_cell.length_b   1.000
_cell.length_c   1.000
_cell.angle_alpha   90.00
_cell.angle_beta   90.00
_cell.angle_gamma   90.00
#
_symmetry.space_group_name_H-M   'P 1'
#
loop_
_entity.id
_entity.type
_entity.pdbx_description
1 polymer ?
#
loop_
_entity_poly.entity_id
_entity_poly.type
_entity_poly.pdbx_seq_one_letter_code
_entity_poly.pdbx_strand_id
1 'polypeptide(L)'
;MRAWYAAAALALAWGASAHAAPEKKTVCTITVNSSDEKEAFRARLPRGDYQFVELVEKGRPDWLRSSCERKVQCDVLVISGHFNAGEDFYSDKIESQEHLRMDELERASCSDSCPGLFSRLKEVYLFGCESLNPDSSKYASAYGESGRERMRRLFANVPAIYGFSGPAPVGSTAATLLNRYFDTGAKGEIGSGTPSSRLLSAFSRNSMVVIPGLREHDPRMAYRRQVCQFYDERKSGAQKLASIHAMMKRDMAQARGFFERIENLLVSLPEEERRSSAFAQALAEISADDAARGRYLAIARGERPEMRARMVKVAATLGWLTPEQESAEHVRMVGDLISRDAISYAE
;
A
#
# COMPACT_ATOMS: atom_id res chain seq x y z
N MET A 1 -41.95 74.80 -26.34
CA MET A 1 -41.03 74.06 -27.24
C MET A 1 -39.76 73.72 -26.48
N ARG A 2 -39.17 72.55 -26.79
CA ARG A 2 -37.92 71.97 -26.30
C ARG A 2 -38.08 70.91 -25.20
N ALA A 3 -38.34 69.69 -25.67
CA ALA A 3 -38.07 68.44 -24.98
C ALA A 3 -36.55 68.26 -24.84
N TRP A 4 -36.08 67.85 -23.66
CA TRP A 4 -34.72 67.40 -23.42
C TRP A 4 -34.72 65.88 -23.34
N TYR A 5 -34.02 65.25 -24.29
CA TYR A 5 -33.74 63.82 -24.30
C TYR A 5 -32.58 63.53 -23.33
N ALA A 6 -32.82 62.66 -22.35
CA ALA A 6 -31.77 62.09 -21.51
C ALA A 6 -31.06 60.96 -22.28
N ALA A 7 -29.78 61.12 -22.55
CA ALA A 7 -28.92 60.08 -23.10
C ALA A 7 -28.42 59.18 -21.95
N ALA A 8 -28.82 57.91 -21.95
CA ALA A 8 -28.28 56.89 -21.07
C ALA A 8 -27.01 56.30 -21.71
N ALA A 9 -25.86 56.48 -21.05
CA ALA A 9 -24.61 55.82 -21.42
C ALA A 9 -24.57 54.41 -20.82
N LEU A 10 -24.67 53.38 -21.67
CA LEU A 10 -24.34 52.00 -21.29
C LEU A 10 -22.81 51.86 -21.25
N ALA A 11 -22.24 51.73 -20.05
CA ALA A 11 -20.88 51.24 -19.88
C ALA A 11 -20.88 49.71 -19.94
N LEU A 12 -20.48 49.16 -21.09
CA LEU A 12 -20.13 47.74 -21.24
C LEU A 12 -18.79 47.49 -20.53
N ALA A 13 -18.86 47.05 -19.26
CA ALA A 13 -17.70 46.49 -18.59
C ALA A 13 -17.43 45.10 -19.18
N TRP A 14 -16.46 45.01 -20.10
CA TRP A 14 -15.87 43.73 -20.49
C TRP A 14 -15.21 43.11 -19.26
N GLY A 15 -15.88 42.11 -18.69
CA GLY A 15 -15.27 41.20 -17.73
C GLY A 15 -14.15 40.44 -18.42
N ALA A 16 -12.91 40.86 -18.20
CA ALA A 16 -11.75 40.04 -18.48
C ALA A 16 -11.82 38.83 -17.54
N SER A 17 -12.30 37.70 -18.06
CA SER A 17 -12.12 36.40 -17.42
C SER A 17 -10.62 36.16 -17.30
N ALA A 18 -10.07 36.41 -16.11
CA ALA A 18 -8.76 35.94 -15.73
C ALA A 18 -8.77 34.42 -15.91
N HIS A 19 -8.22 33.95 -17.03
CA HIS A 19 -7.94 32.55 -17.23
C HIS A 19 -6.89 32.21 -16.17
N ALA A 20 -7.32 31.57 -15.08
CA ALA A 20 -6.42 30.94 -14.15
C ALA A 20 -5.47 30.07 -14.98
N ALA A 21 -4.16 30.30 -14.87
CA ALA A 21 -3.19 29.45 -15.52
C ALA A 21 -3.48 27.99 -15.13
N PRO A 22 -3.44 27.03 -16.07
CA PRO A 22 -3.72 25.64 -15.76
C PRO A 22 -2.82 25.21 -14.59
N GLU A 23 -3.44 24.64 -13.56
CA GLU A 23 -2.71 24.17 -12.37
C GLU A 23 -1.68 23.13 -12.80
N LYS A 24 -0.43 23.28 -12.36
CA LYS A 24 0.66 22.37 -12.73
C LYS A 24 0.35 20.97 -12.23
N LYS A 25 0.53 19.97 -13.10
CA LYS A 25 0.46 18.56 -12.70
C LYS A 25 1.64 18.24 -11.78
N THR A 26 1.38 17.53 -10.69
CA THR A 26 2.43 17.14 -9.75
C THR A 26 2.88 15.71 -9.98
N VAL A 27 4.16 15.53 -10.32
CA VAL A 27 4.85 14.24 -10.41
C VAL A 27 5.60 14.01 -9.11
N CYS A 28 5.07 13.13 -8.28
CA CYS A 28 5.73 12.68 -7.07
C CYS A 28 6.64 11.49 -7.39
N THR A 29 7.83 11.46 -6.79
CA THR A 29 8.80 10.40 -7.01
C THR A 29 9.25 9.79 -5.70
N ILE A 30 9.40 8.46 -5.71
CA ILE A 30 9.99 7.66 -4.65
C ILE A 30 11.18 6.94 -5.25
N THR A 31 12.37 7.53 -5.11
CA THR A 31 13.62 7.02 -5.69
C THR A 31 14.44 6.28 -4.65
N VAL A 32 13.99 5.08 -4.29
CA VAL A 32 14.67 4.23 -3.30
C VAL A 32 15.99 3.71 -3.84
N ASN A 33 16.00 3.21 -5.09
CA ASN A 33 17.21 2.61 -5.66
C ASN A 33 17.99 3.55 -6.59
N SER A 34 17.28 4.19 -7.52
CA SER A 34 17.91 5.07 -8.52
C SER A 34 17.01 6.26 -8.86
N SER A 35 17.63 7.32 -9.37
CA SER A 35 16.92 8.49 -9.90
C SER A 35 16.71 8.44 -11.41
N ASP A 36 17.07 7.35 -12.09
CA ASP A 36 17.16 7.32 -13.55
C ASP A 36 15.81 7.59 -14.23
N GLU A 37 14.73 6.95 -13.76
CA GLU A 37 13.39 7.19 -14.30
C GLU A 37 12.90 8.60 -13.97
N LYS A 38 13.15 9.06 -12.74
CA LYS A 38 12.81 10.43 -12.32
C LYS A 38 13.47 11.46 -13.24
N GLU A 39 14.77 11.33 -13.50
CA GLU A 39 15.49 12.27 -14.34
C GLU A 39 15.05 12.18 -15.81
N ALA A 40 14.69 10.98 -16.31
CA ALA A 40 14.10 10.83 -17.65
C ALA A 40 12.76 11.56 -17.77
N PHE A 41 11.86 11.43 -16.79
CA PHE A 41 10.62 12.20 -16.75
C PHE A 41 10.91 13.71 -16.67
N ARG A 42 11.78 14.13 -15.74
CA ARG A 42 12.09 15.54 -15.46
C ARG A 42 12.74 16.26 -16.63
N ALA A 43 13.62 15.60 -17.37
CA ALA A 43 14.28 16.17 -18.53
C ALA A 43 13.33 16.37 -19.72
N ARG A 44 12.26 15.57 -19.81
CA ARG A 44 11.42 15.48 -21.02
C ARG A 44 10.09 16.21 -20.85
N LEU A 45 9.56 16.30 -19.64
CA LEU A 45 8.31 17.00 -19.34
C LEU A 45 8.51 18.53 -19.25
N PRO A 46 7.58 19.35 -19.80
CA PRO A 46 7.68 20.81 -19.72
C PRO A 46 7.61 21.32 -18.28
N ARG A 47 8.60 22.11 -17.85
CA ARG A 47 8.64 22.74 -16.51
C ARG A 47 7.49 23.72 -16.24
N GLY A 48 6.84 24.19 -17.30
CA GLY A 48 5.64 25.03 -17.23
C GLY A 48 4.42 24.26 -16.73
N ASP A 49 4.30 22.99 -17.12
CA ASP A 49 3.09 22.19 -16.95
C ASP A 49 3.21 21.16 -15.82
N TYR A 50 4.45 20.82 -15.44
CA TYR A 50 4.75 19.79 -14.44
C TYR A 50 5.64 20.31 -13.32
N GLN A 51 5.34 19.93 -12.08
CA GLN A 51 6.23 20.07 -10.93
C GLN A 51 6.67 18.69 -10.44
N PHE A 52 7.89 18.59 -9.92
CA PHE A 52 8.45 17.35 -9.39
C PHE A 52 8.67 17.45 -7.89
N VAL A 53 8.22 16.45 -7.14
CA VAL A 53 8.38 16.36 -5.69
C VAL A 53 8.97 14.99 -5.33
N GLU A 54 10.19 14.98 -4.82
CA GLU A 54 10.74 13.76 -4.21
C GLU A 54 10.14 13.60 -2.81
N LEU A 55 9.59 12.41 -2.54
CA LEU A 55 9.00 12.07 -1.25
C LEU A 55 10.03 11.45 -0.29
N VAL A 56 11.06 10.77 -0.83
CA VAL A 56 12.10 10.15 -0.02
C VAL A 56 13.00 11.22 0.60
N GLU A 57 13.08 11.22 1.93
CA GLU A 57 14.01 12.02 2.72
C GLU A 57 15.15 11.11 3.19
N LYS A 58 16.35 11.30 2.65
CA LYS A 58 17.50 10.43 2.95
C LYS A 58 17.85 10.45 4.43
N GLY A 59 18.14 9.27 4.99
CA GLY A 59 18.49 9.09 6.41
C GLY A 59 17.30 9.24 7.38
N ARG A 60 16.07 9.41 6.87
CA ARG A 60 14.87 9.54 7.69
C ARG A 60 13.98 8.31 7.55
N PRO A 61 13.83 7.44 8.56
CA PRO A 61 13.09 6.19 8.43
C PRO A 61 11.56 6.38 8.26
N ASP A 62 11.00 7.49 8.76
CA ASP A 62 9.57 7.84 8.69
C ASP A 62 9.23 8.80 7.54
N TRP A 63 10.07 8.86 6.49
CA TRP A 63 9.95 9.84 5.40
C TRP A 63 8.58 9.88 4.71
N LEU A 64 7.88 8.73 4.61
CA LEU A 64 6.56 8.70 4.00
C LEU A 64 5.52 9.40 4.90
N ARG A 65 5.61 9.22 6.22
CA ARG A 65 4.76 9.91 7.19
C ARG A 65 4.99 11.43 7.14
N SER A 66 6.26 11.85 7.09
CA SER A 66 6.64 13.27 6.89
C SER A 66 6.04 13.88 5.63
N SER A 67 6.11 13.14 4.50
CA SER A 67 5.54 13.59 3.23
C SER A 67 4.03 13.82 3.31
N CYS A 68 3.32 13.02 4.10
CA CYS A 68 1.89 13.19 4.33
C CYS A 68 1.58 14.46 5.15
N GLU A 69 2.37 14.76 6.19
CA GLU A 69 2.22 15.96 7.02
C GLU A 69 2.41 17.24 6.20
N ARG A 70 3.27 17.19 5.17
CA ARG A 70 3.47 18.27 4.20
C ARG A 70 2.30 18.48 3.23
N LYS A 71 1.26 17.65 3.29
CA LYS A 71 0.04 17.72 2.46
C LYS A 71 0.34 17.76 0.96
N VAL A 72 1.37 17.03 0.52
CA VAL A 72 1.71 16.91 -0.90
C VAL A 72 0.54 16.29 -1.66
N GLN A 73 0.19 16.87 -2.81
CA GLN A 73 -0.82 16.34 -3.73
C GLN A 73 -0.16 15.86 -5.01
N CYS A 74 -0.45 14.63 -5.43
CA CYS A 74 0.20 14.02 -6.58
C CYS A 74 -0.84 13.67 -7.66
N ASP A 75 -0.57 14.07 -8.90
CA ASP A 75 -1.30 13.58 -10.08
C ASP A 75 -0.67 12.29 -10.61
N VAL A 76 0.65 12.18 -10.50
CA VAL A 76 1.46 11.06 -10.97
C VAL A 76 2.40 10.62 -9.86
N LEU A 77 2.54 9.31 -9.66
CA LEU A 77 3.52 8.74 -8.74
C LEU A 77 4.48 7.82 -9.50
N VAL A 78 5.78 8.04 -9.36
CA VAL A 78 6.84 7.18 -9.92
C VAL A 78 7.61 6.56 -8.78
N ILE A 79 7.62 5.23 -8.69
CA ILE A 79 8.34 4.46 -7.68
C ILE A 79 9.46 3.70 -8.38
N SER A 80 10.71 3.91 -7.96
CA SER A 80 11.90 3.23 -8.48
C SER A 80 12.63 2.51 -7.35
N GLY A 81 12.67 1.19 -7.44
CA GLY A 81 13.25 0.33 -6.41
C GLY A 81 13.34 -1.12 -6.87
N HIS A 82 14.26 -1.88 -6.29
CA HIS A 82 14.19 -3.33 -6.40
C HIS A 82 12.90 -3.79 -5.74
N PHE A 83 12.19 -4.67 -6.42
CA PHE A 83 10.97 -5.28 -5.96
C PHE A 83 10.88 -6.63 -6.66
N ASN A 84 10.36 -7.65 -5.99
CA ASN A 84 10.10 -8.95 -6.60
C ASN A 84 8.84 -9.56 -6.00
N ALA A 85 7.74 -8.79 -6.11
CA ALA A 85 6.45 -9.07 -5.45
C ALA A 85 6.51 -9.22 -3.91
N GLY A 86 7.59 -8.72 -3.29
CA GLY A 86 7.88 -8.84 -1.87
C GLY A 86 7.18 -7.81 -0.98
N GLU A 87 7.73 -7.63 0.22
CA GLU A 87 7.17 -6.74 1.24
C GLU A 87 7.69 -5.29 1.16
N ASP A 88 8.77 -5.03 0.43
CA ASP A 88 9.40 -3.70 0.35
C ASP A 88 9.93 -3.41 -1.06
N PHE A 89 9.88 -2.14 -1.47
CA PHE A 89 10.82 -1.62 -2.48
C PHE A 89 12.11 -1.20 -1.78
N TYR A 90 13.25 -1.67 -2.26
CA TYR A 90 14.55 -1.49 -1.60
C TYR A 90 15.67 -1.14 -2.60
N SER A 91 16.85 -0.84 -2.07
CA SER A 91 18.09 -0.71 -2.84
C SER A 91 19.09 -1.80 -2.44
N ASP A 92 19.88 -2.28 -3.39
CA ASP A 92 21.02 -3.18 -3.18
C ASP A 92 22.32 -2.43 -2.86
N LYS A 93 22.27 -1.09 -2.85
CA LYS A 93 23.39 -0.22 -2.51
C LYS A 93 23.58 -0.15 -1.00
N ILE A 94 24.80 -0.38 -0.55
CA ILE A 94 25.16 -0.41 0.88
C ILE A 94 24.90 0.96 1.53
N GLU A 95 25.09 2.03 0.78
CA GLU A 95 24.89 3.41 1.25
C GLU A 95 23.42 3.86 1.30
N SER A 96 22.48 3.09 0.74
CA SER A 96 21.05 3.43 0.77
C SER A 96 20.35 2.59 1.82
N GLN A 97 19.78 3.27 2.80
CA GLN A 97 19.03 2.64 3.90
C GLN A 97 17.51 2.82 3.73
N GLU A 98 17.13 3.65 2.76
CA GLU A 98 15.75 3.94 2.44
C GLU A 98 15.08 2.70 1.87
N HIS A 99 13.88 2.42 2.34
CA HIS A 99 13.04 1.35 1.86
C HIS A 99 11.59 1.85 1.92
N LEU A 100 10.77 1.41 0.96
CA LEU A 100 9.34 1.68 0.94
C LEU A 100 8.61 0.38 1.25
N ARG A 101 8.19 0.26 2.50
CA ARG A 101 7.44 -0.90 2.97
C ARG A 101 6.03 -0.89 2.45
N MET A 102 5.54 -2.06 2.06
CA MET A 102 4.17 -2.20 1.56
C MET A 102 3.13 -1.94 2.65
N ASP A 103 3.42 -2.23 3.92
CA ASP A 103 2.55 -1.91 5.05
C ASP A 103 2.45 -0.39 5.30
N GLU A 104 3.53 0.36 5.09
CA GLU A 104 3.53 1.82 5.14
C GLU A 104 2.71 2.44 3.99
N LEU A 105 2.76 1.86 2.79
CA LEU A 105 1.84 2.23 1.70
C LEU A 105 0.39 1.86 2.04
N GLU A 106 0.13 0.70 2.66
CA GLU A 106 -1.21 0.30 3.10
C GLU A 106 -1.75 1.29 4.13
N ARG A 107 -0.93 1.65 5.13
CA ARG A 107 -1.22 2.70 6.11
C ARG A 107 -1.60 4.01 5.44
N ALA A 108 -0.75 4.49 4.54
CA ALA A 108 -0.95 5.78 3.89
C ALA A 108 -2.17 5.79 2.94
N SER A 109 -2.50 4.67 2.29
CA SER A 109 -3.68 4.54 1.41
C SER A 109 -5.00 4.30 2.16
N CYS A 110 -4.96 3.58 3.29
CA CYS A 110 -6.14 3.23 4.06
C CYS A 110 -6.58 4.31 5.06
N SER A 111 -5.68 5.22 5.42
CA SER A 111 -5.95 6.29 6.37
C SER A 111 -6.17 7.63 5.67
N ASP A 112 -6.95 8.51 6.29
CA ASP A 112 -7.04 9.92 5.89
C ASP A 112 -5.83 10.74 6.39
N SER A 113 -4.71 10.11 6.79
CA SER A 113 -3.51 10.85 7.18
C SER A 113 -2.69 11.30 5.97
N CYS A 114 -2.87 10.67 4.81
CA CYS A 114 -2.19 10.99 3.56
C CYS A 114 -3.14 11.25 2.37
N PRO A 115 -4.27 11.98 2.52
CA PRO A 115 -5.30 12.03 1.49
C PRO A 115 -4.77 12.71 0.23
N GLY A 116 -3.90 13.71 0.35
CA GLY A 116 -3.30 14.41 -0.79
C GLY A 116 -2.50 13.49 -1.72
N LEU A 117 -1.76 12.53 -1.15
CA LEU A 117 -0.85 11.67 -1.90
C LEU A 117 -1.60 10.71 -2.83
N PHE A 118 -2.75 10.15 -2.39
CA PHE A 118 -3.46 9.10 -3.13
C PHE A 118 -4.77 9.54 -3.78
N SER A 119 -5.45 10.57 -3.26
CA SER A 119 -6.82 10.92 -3.71
C SER A 119 -6.91 11.47 -5.13
N ARG A 120 -5.81 12.04 -5.66
CA ARG A 120 -5.77 12.68 -6.99
C ARG A 120 -4.91 11.92 -8.01
N LEU A 121 -4.36 10.77 -7.63
CA LEU A 121 -3.50 10.00 -8.52
C LEU A 121 -4.27 9.54 -9.75
N LYS A 122 -3.76 9.95 -10.90
CA LYS A 122 -4.24 9.51 -12.22
C LYS A 122 -3.40 8.35 -12.74
N GLU A 123 -2.10 8.40 -12.46
CA GLU A 123 -1.13 7.42 -12.96
C GLU A 123 -0.11 7.05 -11.89
N VAL A 124 0.21 5.76 -11.81
CA VAL A 124 1.28 5.21 -10.96
C VAL A 124 2.22 4.39 -11.82
N TYR A 125 3.53 4.57 -11.66
CA TYR A 125 4.58 3.86 -12.36
C TYR A 125 5.45 3.10 -11.38
N LEU A 126 5.38 1.77 -11.42
CA LEU A 126 6.08 0.86 -10.50
C LEU A 126 7.30 0.24 -11.19
N PHE A 127 8.44 0.92 -11.13
CA PHE A 127 9.72 0.43 -11.62
C PHE A 127 10.39 -0.51 -10.61
N GLY A 128 9.88 -1.74 -10.57
CA GLY A 128 10.43 -2.87 -9.84
C GLY A 128 9.92 -4.18 -10.45
N CYS A 129 10.73 -5.24 -10.36
CA CYS A 129 10.36 -6.53 -10.96
C CYS A 129 9.09 -7.07 -10.30
N GLU A 130 8.26 -7.73 -11.12
CA GLU A 130 7.07 -8.43 -10.67
C GLU A 130 6.06 -7.57 -9.90
N SER A 131 6.15 -6.24 -10.00
CA SER A 131 5.28 -5.30 -9.28
C SER A 131 3.80 -5.53 -9.55
N LEU A 132 3.45 -6.05 -10.73
CA LEU A 132 2.10 -6.42 -11.14
C LEU A 132 1.97 -7.89 -11.55
N ASN A 133 2.81 -8.78 -11.00
CA ASN A 133 2.74 -10.22 -11.25
C ASN A 133 1.47 -10.83 -10.60
N PRO A 134 0.57 -11.51 -11.38
CA PRO A 134 -0.63 -12.18 -10.86
C PRO A 134 -0.37 -13.39 -9.97
N ASP A 135 0.76 -14.07 -10.17
CA ASP A 135 1.01 -15.43 -9.71
C ASP A 135 1.96 -15.45 -8.49
N SER A 136 2.33 -14.27 -8.00
CA SER A 136 3.28 -14.06 -6.90
C SER A 136 2.75 -14.37 -5.51
N SER A 137 1.46 -14.67 -5.37
CA SER A 137 0.87 -15.11 -4.09
C SER A 137 1.53 -16.37 -3.52
N LYS A 138 2.17 -17.18 -4.38
CA LYS A 138 2.81 -18.45 -4.00
C LYS A 138 4.17 -18.30 -3.33
N TYR A 139 4.87 -17.18 -3.50
CA TYR A 139 6.28 -17.06 -3.10
C TYR A 139 6.69 -15.72 -2.51
N ALA A 140 5.91 -14.65 -2.69
CA ALA A 140 6.42 -13.30 -2.38
C ALA A 140 5.56 -12.50 -1.40
N SER A 141 4.29 -12.84 -1.20
CA SER A 141 3.36 -12.06 -0.38
C SER A 141 3.10 -12.72 0.97
N ALA A 142 3.57 -12.10 2.05
CA ALA A 142 3.24 -12.50 3.43
C ALA A 142 1.71 -12.55 3.64
N TYR A 143 0.99 -11.68 2.93
CA TYR A 143 -0.45 -11.53 3.03
C TYR A 143 -1.27 -12.46 2.11
N GLY A 144 -0.64 -13.39 1.36
CA GLY A 144 -1.32 -14.36 0.49
C GLY A 144 -2.00 -13.78 -0.75
N GLU A 145 -1.84 -12.48 -1.02
CA GLU A 145 -2.36 -11.77 -2.19
C GLU A 145 -1.26 -11.59 -3.24
N SER A 146 -1.55 -11.69 -4.54
CA SER A 146 -0.53 -11.41 -5.55
C SER A 146 -0.12 -9.93 -5.58
N GLY A 147 1.10 -9.63 -6.01
CA GLY A 147 1.60 -8.26 -6.18
C GLY A 147 0.63 -7.40 -6.98
N ARG A 148 0.06 -7.96 -8.06
CA ARG A 148 -0.99 -7.29 -8.84
C ARG A 148 -2.18 -6.85 -7.99
N GLU A 149 -2.81 -7.76 -7.26
CA GLU A 149 -4.02 -7.44 -6.50
C GLU A 149 -3.73 -6.50 -5.32
N ARG A 150 -2.55 -6.66 -4.71
CA ARG A 150 -2.04 -5.75 -3.68
C ARG A 150 -1.93 -4.32 -4.21
N MET A 151 -1.31 -4.11 -5.37
CA MET A 151 -1.18 -2.79 -5.98
C MET A 151 -2.53 -2.20 -6.39
N ARG A 152 -3.46 -3.01 -6.91
CA ARG A 152 -4.82 -2.53 -7.23
C ARG A 152 -5.55 -2.02 -5.99
N ARG A 153 -5.37 -2.71 -4.85
CA ARG A 153 -5.98 -2.35 -3.57
C ARG A 153 -5.37 -1.10 -2.95
N LEU A 154 -4.05 -0.98 -3.03
CA LEU A 154 -3.28 0.17 -2.56
C LEU A 154 -3.61 1.44 -3.34
N PHE A 155 -3.60 1.36 -4.66
CA PHE A 155 -3.89 2.49 -5.54
C PHE A 155 -5.35 2.45 -6.01
N ALA A 156 -6.27 2.29 -5.06
CA ALA A 156 -7.70 2.30 -5.36
C ALA A 156 -8.11 3.60 -6.08
N ASN A 157 -9.03 3.47 -7.03
CA ASN A 157 -9.50 4.54 -7.92
C ASN A 157 -8.45 5.17 -8.85
N VAL A 158 -7.20 4.72 -8.84
CA VAL A 158 -6.20 5.15 -9.82
C VAL A 158 -6.54 4.55 -11.20
N PRO A 159 -6.78 5.38 -12.23
CA PRO A 159 -7.14 4.90 -13.57
C PRO A 159 -6.10 4.00 -14.23
N ALA A 160 -4.80 4.32 -14.10
CA ALA A 160 -3.73 3.60 -14.77
C ALA A 160 -2.54 3.35 -13.83
N ILE A 161 -2.30 2.08 -13.51
CA ILE A 161 -1.13 1.61 -12.75
C ILE A 161 -0.26 0.81 -13.72
N TYR A 162 0.91 1.36 -14.04
CA TYR A 162 1.93 0.71 -14.84
C TYR A 162 2.93 -0.01 -13.93
N GLY A 163 3.36 -1.18 -14.36
CA GLY A 163 4.35 -1.97 -13.66
C GLY A 163 4.70 -3.20 -14.49
N PHE A 164 5.30 -4.20 -13.85
CA PHE A 164 5.89 -5.33 -14.55
C PHE A 164 5.29 -6.64 -14.06
N SER A 165 4.83 -7.49 -14.98
CA SER A 165 4.34 -8.84 -14.64
C SER A 165 5.46 -9.87 -14.47
N GLY A 166 6.71 -9.47 -14.74
CA GLY A 166 7.92 -10.28 -14.69
C GLY A 166 9.15 -9.38 -14.49
N PRO A 167 10.31 -9.68 -15.11
CA PRO A 167 11.52 -8.87 -14.97
C PRO A 167 11.36 -7.44 -15.50
N ALA A 168 11.70 -6.46 -14.67
CA ALA A 168 11.81 -5.05 -15.05
C ALA A 168 13.23 -4.75 -15.59
N PRO A 169 13.39 -3.76 -16.49
CA PRO A 169 14.72 -3.32 -16.89
C PRO A 169 15.41 -2.57 -15.74
N VAL A 170 16.74 -2.60 -15.70
CA VAL A 170 17.53 -1.74 -14.81
C VAL A 170 17.33 -0.26 -15.13
N GLY A 171 17.58 0.62 -14.16
CA GLY A 171 17.22 2.05 -14.24
C GLY A 171 17.71 2.77 -15.48
N SER A 172 18.99 2.60 -15.84
CA SER A 172 19.57 3.21 -17.05
C SER A 172 18.89 2.75 -18.34
N THR A 173 18.48 1.48 -18.40
CA THR A 173 17.74 0.92 -19.53
C THR A 173 16.31 1.44 -19.54
N ALA A 174 15.65 1.49 -18.39
CA ALA A 174 14.31 2.08 -18.24
C ALA A 174 14.29 3.56 -18.68
N ALA A 175 15.28 4.36 -18.27
CA ALA A 175 15.44 5.75 -18.70
C ALA A 175 15.62 5.87 -20.22
N THR A 176 16.40 4.98 -20.84
CA THR A 176 16.56 4.94 -22.30
C THR A 176 15.25 4.62 -23.01
N LEU A 177 14.46 3.67 -22.48
CA LEU A 177 13.13 3.32 -23.00
C LEU A 177 12.14 4.49 -22.86
N LEU A 178 12.15 5.17 -21.71
CA LEU A 178 11.34 6.38 -21.46
C LEU A 178 11.70 7.51 -22.43
N ASN A 179 12.99 7.73 -22.67
CA ASN A 179 13.44 8.75 -23.63
C ASN A 179 12.88 8.48 -25.02
N ARG A 180 12.96 7.23 -25.50
CA ARG A 180 12.36 6.81 -26.78
C ARG A 180 10.85 6.98 -26.81
N TYR A 181 10.15 6.65 -25.72
CA TYR A 181 8.73 6.92 -25.59
C TYR A 181 8.42 8.41 -25.75
N PHE A 182 9.17 9.29 -25.08
CA PHE A 182 8.97 10.74 -25.20
C PHE A 182 9.34 11.32 -26.57
N ASP A 183 10.23 10.67 -27.34
CA ASP A 183 10.54 11.08 -28.72
C ASP A 183 9.34 10.93 -29.66
N THR A 184 8.34 10.11 -29.29
CA THR A 184 7.10 9.95 -30.05
C THR A 184 6.08 11.09 -29.85
N GLY A 185 6.45 12.14 -29.10
CA GLY A 185 5.55 13.28 -28.79
C GLY A 185 4.59 13.02 -27.63
N ALA A 186 4.76 11.95 -26.87
CA ALA A 186 3.83 11.49 -25.83
C ALA A 186 3.83 12.31 -24.51
N LYS A 187 4.49 13.48 -24.47
CA LYS A 187 4.62 14.31 -23.26
C LYS A 187 3.27 14.76 -22.66
N GLY A 188 2.25 14.92 -23.51
CA GLY A 188 0.90 15.31 -23.09
C GLY A 188 0.09 14.17 -22.46
N GLU A 189 0.54 12.92 -22.60
CA GLU A 189 -0.17 11.74 -22.07
C GLU A 189 0.05 11.55 -20.57
N ILE A 190 1.13 12.10 -20.01
CA ILE A 190 1.46 11.94 -18.59
C ILE A 190 0.45 12.69 -17.71
N GLY A 191 -0.05 12.01 -16.68
CA GLY A 191 -1.09 12.50 -15.78
C GLY A 191 -2.43 12.71 -16.47
N SER A 192 -2.71 12.00 -17.57
CA SER A 192 -4.03 11.99 -18.22
C SER A 192 -5.00 11.00 -17.58
N GLY A 193 -4.47 9.97 -16.92
CA GLY A 193 -5.25 8.83 -16.41
C GLY A 193 -5.64 7.83 -17.49
N THR A 194 -5.14 8.00 -18.72
CA THR A 194 -5.45 7.11 -19.84
C THR A 194 -4.27 6.16 -20.10
N PRO A 195 -4.50 4.85 -20.19
CA PRO A 195 -3.46 3.89 -20.59
C PRO A 195 -2.80 4.27 -21.94
N SER A 196 -1.47 4.32 -21.96
CA SER A 196 -0.67 4.66 -23.15
C SER A 196 -0.19 3.41 -23.86
N SER A 197 -0.73 3.15 -25.06
CA SER A 197 -0.24 2.07 -25.93
C SER A 197 1.19 2.31 -26.41
N ARG A 198 1.61 3.57 -26.55
CA ARG A 198 2.99 3.93 -26.93
C ARG A 198 3.98 3.55 -25.83
N LEU A 199 3.63 3.79 -24.57
CA LEU A 199 4.49 3.40 -23.45
C LEU A 199 4.61 1.88 -23.35
N LEU A 200 3.49 1.16 -23.43
CA LEU A 200 3.48 -0.31 -23.46
C LEU A 200 4.33 -0.86 -24.61
N SER A 201 4.26 -0.22 -25.79
CA SER A 201 5.07 -0.60 -26.95
C SER A 201 6.56 -0.36 -26.72
N ALA A 202 6.93 0.75 -26.08
CA ALA A 202 8.31 1.05 -25.73
C ALA A 202 8.91 -0.03 -24.81
N PHE A 203 8.14 -0.53 -23.85
CA PHE A 203 8.54 -1.58 -22.90
C PHE A 203 8.08 -3.00 -23.28
N SER A 204 7.73 -3.23 -24.56
CA SER A 204 7.17 -4.52 -25.03
C SER A 204 8.07 -5.73 -24.78
N ARG A 205 9.38 -5.52 -24.68
CA ARG A 205 10.37 -6.58 -24.38
C ARG A 205 10.64 -6.79 -22.89
N ASN A 206 9.92 -6.09 -22.02
CA ASN A 206 10.17 -6.04 -20.58
C ASN A 206 8.93 -6.37 -19.75
N SER A 207 7.91 -7.00 -20.31
CA SER A 207 6.71 -7.43 -19.55
C SER A 207 5.99 -6.29 -18.82
N MET A 208 6.08 -5.05 -19.34
CA MET A 208 5.30 -3.94 -18.79
C MET A 208 3.81 -4.16 -19.09
N VAL A 209 3.00 -3.97 -18.05
CA VAL A 209 1.54 -4.07 -18.11
C VAL A 209 0.92 -2.83 -17.47
N VAL A 210 -0.35 -2.59 -17.79
CA VAL A 210 -1.16 -1.53 -17.16
C VAL A 210 -2.47 -2.13 -16.66
N ILE A 211 -2.84 -1.78 -15.44
CA ILE A 211 -4.10 -2.20 -14.81
C ILE A 211 -4.75 -1.02 -14.10
N PRO A 212 -6.09 -1.00 -13.94
CA PRO A 212 -6.74 -0.04 -13.07
C PRO A 212 -6.68 -0.49 -11.60
N GLY A 213 -6.67 0.49 -10.70
CA GLY A 213 -6.95 0.26 -9.28
C GLY A 213 -8.34 -0.33 -9.04
N LEU A 214 -8.59 -0.76 -7.80
CA LEU A 214 -9.94 -1.16 -7.40
C LEU A 214 -10.89 0.04 -7.55
N ARG A 215 -12.01 -0.17 -8.24
CA ARG A 215 -13.08 0.83 -8.42
C ARG A 215 -14.19 0.57 -7.40
N GLU A 216 -15.01 1.58 -7.14
CA GLU A 216 -16.09 1.52 -6.13
C GLU A 216 -17.01 0.28 -6.26
N HIS A 217 -17.33 -0.13 -7.48
CA HIS A 217 -18.19 -1.30 -7.76
C HIS A 217 -17.43 -2.64 -7.88
N ASP A 218 -16.11 -2.66 -7.69
CA ASP A 218 -15.35 -3.91 -7.70
C ASP A 218 -15.72 -4.75 -6.45
N PRO A 219 -16.10 -6.04 -6.60
CA PRO A 219 -16.41 -6.91 -5.47
C PRO A 219 -15.30 -6.97 -4.40
N ARG A 220 -14.04 -6.78 -4.81
CA ARG A 220 -12.88 -6.77 -3.91
C ARG A 220 -12.78 -5.50 -3.06
N MET A 221 -13.61 -4.48 -3.29
CA MET A 221 -13.70 -3.33 -2.39
C MET A 221 -14.13 -3.71 -0.97
N ALA A 222 -14.94 -4.78 -0.82
CA ALA A 222 -15.26 -5.30 0.51
C ALA A 222 -14.00 -5.80 1.24
N TYR A 223 -13.13 -6.51 0.53
CA TYR A 223 -11.85 -6.98 1.06
C TYR A 223 -10.92 -5.80 1.40
N ARG A 224 -10.83 -4.78 0.52
CA ARG A 224 -10.09 -3.55 0.85
C ARG A 224 -10.57 -2.91 2.14
N ARG A 225 -11.89 -2.77 2.33
CA ARG A 225 -12.46 -2.20 3.55
C ARG A 225 -12.07 -3.00 4.78
N GLN A 226 -12.03 -4.34 4.70
CA GLN A 226 -11.57 -5.20 5.80
C GLN A 226 -10.10 -4.97 6.11
N VAL A 227 -9.22 -4.96 5.08
CA VAL A 227 -7.78 -4.69 5.27
C VAL A 227 -7.57 -3.31 5.91
N CYS A 228 -8.27 -2.28 5.43
CA CYS A 228 -8.08 -0.93 5.96
C CYS A 228 -8.48 -0.78 7.43
N GLN A 229 -9.26 -1.70 8.02
CA GLN A 229 -9.56 -1.64 9.46
C GLN A 229 -8.31 -1.79 10.34
N PHE A 230 -7.28 -2.50 9.87
CA PHE A 230 -6.01 -2.68 10.59
C PHE A 230 -5.14 -1.42 10.54
N TYR A 231 -5.20 -0.70 9.43
CA TYR A 231 -4.28 0.40 9.12
C TYR A 231 -4.86 1.80 9.37
N ASP A 232 -6.18 1.95 9.45
CA ASP A 232 -6.84 3.25 9.63
C ASP A 232 -6.41 3.92 10.95
N GLU A 233 -5.62 4.99 10.85
CA GLU A 233 -5.10 5.75 11.99
C GLU A 233 -6.17 6.56 12.73
N ARG A 234 -7.37 6.71 12.16
CA ARG A 234 -8.51 7.34 12.86
C ARG A 234 -9.11 6.42 13.92
N LYS A 235 -8.78 5.12 13.89
CA LYS A 235 -9.25 4.13 14.86
C LYS A 235 -8.21 3.91 15.93
N SER A 236 -8.63 3.96 17.19
CA SER A 236 -7.76 3.58 18.31
C SER A 236 -7.45 2.08 18.29
N GLY A 237 -6.34 1.68 18.90
CA GLY A 237 -5.99 0.27 19.11
C GLY A 237 -7.12 -0.52 19.76
N ALA A 238 -7.88 0.08 20.68
CA ALA A 238 -9.05 -0.54 21.30
C ALA A 238 -10.15 -0.87 20.28
N GLN A 239 -10.47 0.07 19.38
CA GLN A 239 -11.46 -0.13 18.32
C GLN A 239 -11.00 -1.18 17.30
N LYS A 240 -9.70 -1.21 16.98
CA LYS A 240 -9.11 -2.22 16.11
C LYS A 240 -9.17 -3.61 16.76
N LEU A 241 -8.82 -3.72 18.04
CA LEU A 241 -8.89 -4.97 18.79
C LEU A 241 -10.33 -5.49 18.91
N ALA A 242 -11.29 -4.63 19.21
CA ALA A 242 -12.71 -4.99 19.24
C ALA A 242 -13.20 -5.47 17.87
N SER A 243 -12.72 -4.87 16.77
CA SER A 243 -13.04 -5.30 15.41
C SER A 243 -12.47 -6.69 15.10
N ILE A 244 -11.24 -6.97 15.56
CA ILE A 244 -10.61 -8.29 15.45
C ILE A 244 -11.39 -9.33 16.24
N HIS A 245 -11.77 -9.03 17.48
CA HIS A 245 -12.57 -9.91 18.32
C HIS A 245 -13.91 -10.24 17.64
N ALA A 246 -14.62 -9.24 17.13
CA ALA A 246 -15.86 -9.43 16.39
C ALA A 246 -15.68 -10.30 15.13
N MET A 247 -14.57 -10.13 14.40
CA MET A 247 -14.22 -10.97 13.25
C MET A 247 -14.01 -12.42 13.67
N MET A 248 -13.20 -12.67 14.72
CA MET A 248 -12.93 -14.01 15.25
C MET A 248 -14.19 -14.71 15.78
N LYS A 249 -15.14 -13.96 16.34
CA LYS A 249 -16.44 -14.49 16.79
C LYS A 249 -17.31 -14.93 15.63
N ARG A 250 -17.36 -14.13 14.56
CA ARG A 250 -18.20 -14.41 13.39
C ARG A 250 -17.63 -15.52 12.53
N ASP A 251 -16.34 -15.45 12.21
CA ASP A 251 -15.66 -16.38 11.31
C ASP A 251 -14.16 -16.43 11.63
N MET A 252 -13.74 -17.49 12.32
CA MET A 252 -12.34 -17.69 12.69
C MET A 252 -11.46 -18.06 11.48
N ALA A 253 -12.03 -18.70 10.45
CA ALA A 253 -11.28 -19.03 9.24
C ALA A 253 -10.97 -17.76 8.43
N GLN A 254 -11.92 -16.82 8.37
CA GLN A 254 -11.66 -15.48 7.85
C GLN A 254 -10.58 -14.76 8.67
N ALA A 255 -10.67 -14.77 10.00
CA ALA A 255 -9.66 -14.13 10.85
C ALA A 255 -8.25 -14.71 10.64
N ARG A 256 -8.14 -16.03 10.42
CA ARG A 256 -6.88 -16.71 10.07
C ARG A 256 -6.24 -16.17 8.80
N GLY A 257 -7.04 -15.79 7.79
CA GLY A 257 -6.56 -15.14 6.57
C GLY A 257 -5.96 -13.74 6.79
N PHE A 258 -6.27 -13.10 7.92
CA PHE A 258 -5.72 -11.81 8.32
C PHE A 258 -4.65 -11.92 9.42
N PHE A 259 -4.18 -13.13 9.75
CA PHE A 259 -3.28 -13.35 10.89
C PHE A 259 -2.05 -12.43 10.88
N GLU A 260 -1.35 -12.34 9.76
CA GLU A 260 -0.17 -11.48 9.61
C GLU A 260 -0.46 -10.03 9.99
N ARG A 261 -1.64 -9.50 9.61
CA ARG A 261 -2.06 -8.14 9.93
C ARG A 261 -2.46 -7.98 11.39
N ILE A 262 -3.06 -9.02 11.98
CA ILE A 262 -3.39 -9.05 13.42
C ILE A 262 -2.09 -9.03 14.24
N GLU A 263 -1.13 -9.88 13.90
CA GLU A 263 0.16 -9.94 14.57
C GLU A 263 0.90 -8.60 14.45
N ASN A 264 1.03 -8.07 13.24
CA ASN A 264 1.69 -6.78 13.01
C ASN A 264 1.00 -5.62 13.75
N LEU A 265 -0.32 -5.61 13.82
CA LEU A 265 -1.05 -4.62 14.63
C LEU A 265 -0.62 -4.71 16.10
N LEU A 266 -0.70 -5.89 16.71
CA LEU A 266 -0.39 -6.06 18.13
C LEU A 266 1.06 -5.66 18.47
N VAL A 267 2.00 -5.97 17.57
CA VAL A 267 3.41 -5.58 17.70
C VAL A 267 3.60 -4.07 17.55
N SER A 268 2.96 -3.45 16.57
CA SER A 268 3.18 -2.04 16.20
C SER A 268 2.44 -1.01 17.07
N LEU A 269 1.51 -1.43 17.94
CA LEU A 269 0.75 -0.50 18.79
C LEU A 269 1.66 0.37 19.68
N PRO A 270 1.49 1.69 19.74
CA PRO A 270 2.25 2.55 20.65
C PRO A 270 2.01 2.19 22.12
N GLU A 271 3.02 2.40 22.98
CA GLU A 271 2.92 2.09 24.41
C GLU A 271 1.79 2.87 25.11
N GLU A 272 1.56 4.12 24.69
CA GLU A 272 0.46 4.95 25.20
C GLU A 272 -0.91 4.32 24.92
N GLU A 273 -1.12 3.77 23.71
CA GLU A 273 -2.37 3.08 23.37
C GLU A 273 -2.53 1.80 24.19
N ARG A 274 -1.45 1.02 24.34
CA ARG A 274 -1.47 -0.24 25.13
C ARG A 274 -1.82 0.00 26.60
N ARG A 275 -1.43 1.16 27.16
CA ARG A 275 -1.72 1.55 28.56
C ARG A 275 -3.09 2.21 28.73
N SER A 276 -3.82 2.48 27.64
CA SER A 276 -5.12 3.12 27.73
C SER A 276 -6.16 2.20 28.38
N SER A 277 -7.08 2.78 29.17
CA SER A 277 -8.17 2.03 29.81
C SER A 277 -9.10 1.36 28.79
N ALA A 278 -9.36 2.04 27.67
CA ALA A 278 -10.16 1.49 26.57
C ALA A 278 -9.51 0.25 25.95
N PHE A 279 -8.19 0.25 25.76
CA PHE A 279 -7.49 -0.91 25.25
C PHE A 279 -7.48 -2.06 26.26
N ALA A 280 -7.23 -1.76 27.53
CA ALA A 280 -7.28 -2.76 28.61
C ALA A 280 -8.68 -3.42 28.71
N GLN A 281 -9.75 -2.64 28.56
CA GLN A 281 -11.11 -3.17 28.53
C GLN A 281 -11.35 -4.07 27.31
N ALA A 282 -10.97 -3.63 26.10
CA ALA A 282 -11.09 -4.44 24.90
C ALA A 282 -10.27 -5.75 25.01
N LEU A 283 -9.09 -5.71 25.64
CA LEU A 283 -8.27 -6.87 25.90
C LEU A 283 -8.91 -7.82 26.94
N ALA A 284 -9.57 -7.29 27.96
CA ALA A 284 -10.32 -8.08 28.94
C ALA A 284 -11.52 -8.80 28.29
N GLU A 285 -12.22 -8.13 27.38
CA GLU A 285 -13.36 -8.72 26.66
C GLU A 285 -12.93 -9.87 25.74
N ILE A 286 -11.83 -9.71 24.99
CA ILE A 286 -11.31 -10.79 24.14
C ILE A 286 -10.73 -11.94 24.98
N SER A 287 -9.98 -11.64 26.05
CA SER A 287 -9.33 -12.66 26.89
C SER A 287 -10.35 -13.54 27.62
N ALA A 288 -11.53 -13.00 27.96
CA ALA A 288 -12.63 -13.74 28.57
C ALA A 288 -13.45 -14.62 27.59
N ASP A 289 -13.22 -14.52 26.28
CA ASP A 289 -13.96 -15.30 25.28
C ASP A 289 -13.35 -16.70 25.07
N ASP A 290 -13.70 -17.63 25.96
CA ASP A 290 -13.25 -19.02 25.92
C ASP A 290 -13.61 -19.75 24.63
N ALA A 291 -14.75 -19.40 24.02
CA ALA A 291 -15.19 -20.03 22.78
C ALA A 291 -14.30 -19.59 21.60
N ALA A 292 -13.95 -18.30 21.52
CA ALA A 292 -13.00 -17.79 20.53
C ALA A 292 -11.61 -18.39 20.75
N ARG A 293 -11.13 -18.44 22.01
CA ARG A 293 -9.87 -19.09 22.38
C ARG A 293 -9.80 -20.53 21.89
N GLY A 294 -10.82 -21.33 22.19
CA GLY A 294 -10.88 -22.74 21.80
C GLY A 294 -10.80 -22.94 20.29
N ARG A 295 -11.58 -22.16 19.51
CA ARG A 295 -11.54 -22.20 18.04
C ARG A 295 -10.18 -21.76 17.49
N TYR A 296 -9.59 -20.72 18.07
CA TYR A 296 -8.29 -20.20 17.63
C TYR A 296 -7.17 -21.23 17.83
N LEU A 297 -7.08 -21.83 19.03
CA LEU A 297 -6.06 -22.85 19.33
C LEU A 297 -6.27 -24.14 18.53
N ALA A 298 -7.52 -24.51 18.23
CA ALA A 298 -7.80 -25.65 17.35
C ALA A 298 -7.23 -25.42 15.94
N ILE A 299 -7.41 -24.24 15.37
CA ILE A 299 -6.81 -23.88 14.07
C ILE A 299 -5.28 -23.87 14.19
N ALA A 300 -4.72 -23.20 15.21
CA ALA A 300 -3.28 -23.10 15.40
C ALA A 300 -2.58 -24.47 15.45
N ARG A 301 -3.20 -25.46 16.09
CA ARG A 301 -2.65 -26.82 16.19
C ARG A 301 -2.60 -27.57 14.85
N GLY A 302 -3.43 -27.19 13.88
CA GLY A 302 -3.43 -27.74 12.52
C GLY A 302 -2.45 -27.08 11.56
N GLU A 303 -1.84 -25.96 11.94
CA GLU A 303 -0.89 -25.21 11.10
C GLU A 303 0.50 -25.83 11.06
N ARG A 304 1.32 -25.35 10.12
CA ARG A 304 2.76 -25.64 10.08
C ARG A 304 3.45 -25.09 11.35
N PRO A 305 4.54 -25.72 11.85
CA PRO A 305 5.15 -25.38 13.14
C PRO A 305 5.49 -23.89 13.31
N GLU A 306 6.05 -23.26 12.29
CA GLU A 306 6.43 -21.84 12.29
C GLU A 306 5.21 -20.93 12.47
N MET A 307 4.11 -21.26 11.80
CA MET A 307 2.86 -20.53 11.89
C MET A 307 2.16 -20.79 13.22
N ARG A 308 2.17 -22.05 13.69
CA ARG A 308 1.63 -22.46 14.99
C ARG A 308 2.31 -21.71 16.15
N ALA A 309 3.63 -21.60 16.15
CA ALA A 309 4.38 -20.87 17.16
C ALA A 309 3.97 -19.38 17.22
N ARG A 310 3.85 -18.73 16.05
CA ARG A 310 3.38 -17.35 15.93
C ARG A 310 1.95 -17.18 16.43
N MET A 311 1.05 -18.10 16.08
CA MET A 311 -0.32 -18.09 16.59
C MET A 311 -0.38 -18.26 18.11
N VAL A 312 0.41 -19.17 18.67
CA VAL A 312 0.52 -19.34 20.13
C VAL A 312 1.00 -18.04 20.80
N LYS A 313 1.97 -17.34 20.21
CA LYS A 313 2.43 -16.06 20.73
C LYS A 313 1.35 -14.97 20.71
N VAL A 314 0.55 -14.91 19.65
CA VAL A 314 -0.60 -14.00 19.57
C VAL A 314 -1.65 -14.37 20.62
N ALA A 315 -1.95 -15.66 20.82
CA ALA A 315 -2.88 -16.10 21.87
C ALA A 315 -2.42 -15.69 23.27
N ALA A 316 -1.12 -15.81 23.57
CA ALA A 316 -0.55 -15.31 24.82
C ALA A 316 -0.71 -13.79 24.95
N THR A 317 -0.45 -13.05 23.86
CA THR A 317 -0.61 -11.58 23.82
C THR A 317 -2.07 -11.14 24.05
N LEU A 318 -3.03 -11.92 23.58
CA LEU A 318 -4.46 -11.70 23.79
C LEU A 318 -4.94 -12.12 25.20
N GLY A 319 -4.06 -12.62 26.06
CA GLY A 319 -4.40 -13.06 27.42
C GLY A 319 -5.11 -14.42 27.48
N TRP A 320 -5.10 -15.20 26.40
CA TRP A 320 -5.74 -16.52 26.37
C TRP A 320 -4.90 -17.64 26.97
N LEU A 321 -3.58 -17.43 27.04
CA LEU A 321 -2.62 -18.40 27.56
C LEU A 321 -1.81 -17.76 28.69
N THR A 322 -1.70 -18.47 29.81
CA THR A 322 -0.67 -18.18 30.81
C THR A 322 0.70 -18.64 30.28
N PRO A 323 1.83 -18.20 30.87
CA PRO A 323 3.17 -18.67 30.47
C PRO A 323 3.32 -20.19 30.47
N GLU A 324 2.67 -20.87 31.42
CA GLU A 324 2.66 -22.34 31.52
C GLU A 324 1.86 -22.97 30.39
N GLN A 325 0.72 -22.38 30.03
CA GLN A 325 -0.12 -22.85 28.92
C GLN A 325 0.57 -22.61 27.57
N GLU A 326 1.23 -21.46 27.39
CA GLU A 326 2.07 -21.17 26.22
C GLU A 326 3.17 -22.24 26.07
N SER A 327 3.89 -22.52 27.15
CA SER A 327 4.93 -23.56 27.18
C SER A 327 4.38 -24.95 26.84
N ALA A 328 3.19 -25.29 27.37
CA ALA A 328 2.53 -26.56 27.07
C ALA A 328 2.13 -26.69 25.59
N GLU A 329 1.68 -25.62 24.92
CA GLU A 329 1.41 -25.62 23.48
C GLU A 329 2.67 -25.86 22.65
N HIS A 330 3.80 -25.25 23.05
CA HIS A 330 5.10 -25.45 22.39
C HIS A 330 5.62 -26.87 22.58
N VAL A 331 5.57 -27.42 23.79
CA VAL A 331 5.97 -28.82 24.06
C VAL A 331 5.12 -29.79 23.25
N ARG A 332 3.79 -29.55 23.15
CA ARG A 332 2.91 -30.36 22.32
C ARG A 332 3.32 -30.32 20.85
N MET A 333 3.62 -29.13 20.32
CA MET A 333 4.08 -28.97 18.93
C MET A 333 5.37 -29.74 18.65
N VAL A 334 6.33 -29.70 19.58
CA VAL A 334 7.58 -30.47 19.46
C VAL A 334 7.30 -31.98 19.49
N GLY A 335 6.43 -32.44 20.38
CA GLY A 335 5.99 -33.84 20.44
C GLY A 335 5.31 -34.33 19.16
N ASP A 336 4.45 -33.49 18.57
CA ASP A 336 3.78 -33.76 17.29
C ASP A 336 4.80 -33.89 16.13
N LEU A 337 5.87 -33.09 16.14
CA LEU A 337 6.94 -33.16 15.13
C LEU A 337 7.76 -34.44 15.24
N ILE A 338 8.22 -34.76 16.45
CA ILE A 338 9.00 -35.98 16.70
C ILE A 338 8.20 -37.24 16.29
N SER A 339 6.90 -37.25 16.58
CA SER A 339 6.03 -38.38 16.25
C SER A 339 5.81 -38.53 14.73
N ARG A 340 5.74 -37.43 13.99
CA ARG A 340 5.61 -37.44 12.52
C ARG A 340 6.88 -37.96 11.86
N ASP A 341 8.04 -37.52 12.32
CA ASP A 341 9.32 -38.00 11.79
C ASP A 341 9.50 -39.50 12.05
N ALA A 342 9.14 -39.99 13.25
CA ALA A 342 9.21 -41.41 13.58
C ALA A 342 8.35 -42.29 12.65
N ILE A 343 7.23 -41.79 12.15
CA ILE A 343 6.38 -42.50 11.17
C ILE A 343 7.00 -42.46 9.77
N SER A 344 7.65 -41.34 9.38
CA SER A 344 8.32 -41.20 8.08
C SER A 344 9.58 -42.07 7.92
N TYR A 345 10.18 -42.55 9.02
CA TYR A 345 11.32 -43.47 9.00
C TYR A 345 10.91 -44.96 9.07
N ALA A 346 9.61 -45.24 9.19
CA ALA A 346 9.07 -46.61 9.29
C ALA A 346 8.45 -47.12 7.96
N GLU A 347 8.46 -46.31 6.90
CA GLU A 347 8.24 -46.69 5.49
C GLU A 347 9.57 -46.68 4.74
#